data_AF-A0A9Q3CL61-F1
#
_entry.id   AF-A0A9Q3CL61-F1
#
_cell.length_a   1.000
_cell.length_b   1.000
_cell.length_c   1.000
_cell.angle_alpha   90.00
_cell.angle_beta   90.00
_cell.angle_gamma   90.00
#
_symmetry.space_group_name_H-M   'P 1'
#
loop_
_entity.id
_entity.type
_entity.pdbx_description
1 polymer ?
#
loop_
_entity_poly.entity_id
_entity_poly.type
_entity_poly.pdbx_seq_one_letter_code
_entity_poly.pdbx_strand_id
1 'polypeptide(L)'
;MLEKGWNPGLPYDNLKRDLVDIHPTASSFKLMLYKARYHANRFMQDSFKCAKEIWDKSNKPPDFKIGDLVLVSTLNFNIIKGPKKLKDSFAGPFMLKALHGPNVTGAL
;
A
#
# COMPACT_ATOMS: atom_id res chain seq x y z
N MET A 1 -9.24 28.91 12.91
CA MET A 1 -9.43 27.84 13.90
C MET A 1 -8.78 26.59 13.32
N LEU A 2 -7.73 26.06 13.94
CA LEU A 2 -6.87 25.03 13.35
C LEU A 2 -7.54 23.65 13.51
N GLU A 3 -8.07 23.06 12.44
CA GLU A 3 -8.56 21.68 12.45
C GLU A 3 -7.35 20.74 12.56
N LYS A 4 -7.05 20.31 13.79
CA LYS A 4 -6.03 19.29 14.04
C LYS A 4 -6.56 17.96 13.51
N GLY A 5 -5.90 17.45 12.47
CA GLY A 5 -6.24 16.20 11.78
C GLY A 5 -6.33 14.99 12.71
N TRP A 6 -6.96 13.95 12.15
CA TRP A 6 -7.18 12.65 12.77
C TRP A 6 -5.88 12.02 13.31
N ASN A 7 -5.85 11.63 14.59
CA ASN A 7 -4.75 10.88 15.21
C ASN A 7 -5.19 9.43 15.53
N PRO A 8 -4.69 8.42 14.80
CA PRO A 8 -5.06 7.01 15.02
C PRO A 8 -4.52 6.44 16.33
N GLY A 9 -3.57 7.10 16.98
CA GLY A 9 -2.97 6.68 18.26
C GLY A 9 -3.65 7.24 19.51
N LEU A 10 -4.82 7.89 19.40
CA LEU A 10 -5.54 8.39 20.57
C LEU A 10 -6.10 7.19 21.39
N PRO A 11 -5.67 7.00 22.65
CA PRO A 11 -6.13 5.88 23.46
C PRO A 11 -7.57 6.12 23.93
N TYR A 12 -8.53 5.68 23.11
CA TYR A 12 -9.97 5.74 23.41
C TYR A 12 -10.31 4.88 24.65
N ASP A 13 -9.58 3.77 24.85
CA ASP A 13 -9.84 2.80 25.92
C ASP A 13 -9.54 3.35 27.33
N ASN A 14 -8.79 4.45 27.42
CA ASN A 14 -8.44 5.11 28.68
C ASN A 14 -9.42 6.22 29.08
N LEU A 15 -10.48 6.46 28.29
CA LEU A 15 -11.56 7.35 28.70
C LEU A 15 -12.34 6.68 29.84
N LYS A 16 -12.11 7.16 31.07
CA LYS A 16 -12.80 6.70 32.28
C LYS A 16 -14.31 6.60 32.03
N ARG A 17 -14.88 5.42 32.32
CA ARG A 17 -16.30 5.12 32.11
C ARG A 17 -17.23 5.80 33.13
N ASP A 18 -16.68 6.21 34.28
CA ASP A 18 -17.42 6.74 35.44
C ASP A 18 -17.39 8.29 35.59
N LEU A 19 -17.24 9.05 34.51
CA LEU A 19 -17.37 10.52 34.63
C LEU A 19 -18.84 10.97 34.64
N VAL A 20 -19.23 11.42 35.84
CA VAL A 20 -20.17 12.50 36.20
C VAL A 20 -20.61 13.37 35.03
N ASP A 21 -21.94 13.56 34.90
CA ASP A 21 -22.66 14.49 34.01
C ASP A 21 -21.82 15.12 32.90
N ILE A 22 -21.78 14.40 31.77
CA ILE A 22 -21.11 14.85 30.56
C ILE A 22 -21.89 16.07 30.02
N HIS A 23 -21.28 17.25 30.08
CA HIS A 23 -21.80 18.46 29.43
C HIS A 23 -22.18 18.11 27.97
N PRO A 24 -23.34 18.54 27.44
CA PRO A 24 -23.86 18.10 26.13
C PRO A 24 -22.87 18.27 24.97
N THR A 25 -21.98 19.26 25.06
CA THR A 25 -20.86 19.48 24.12
C THR A 25 -19.80 18.37 24.12
N ALA A 26 -19.54 17.72 25.25
CA ALA A 26 -18.61 16.59 25.33
C ALA A 26 -19.25 15.29 24.79
N SER A 27 -20.57 15.13 24.97
CA SER A 27 -21.33 14.04 24.33
C SER A 27 -21.34 14.15 22.81
N SER A 28 -21.51 15.36 22.27
CA SER A 28 -21.43 15.60 20.82
C SER A 28 -20.02 15.40 20.26
N PHE A 29 -18.98 15.74 21.03
CA PHE A 29 -17.58 15.49 20.66
C PHE A 29 -17.27 13.99 20.53
N LYS A 30 -17.74 13.15 21.46
CA LYS A 30 -17.59 11.69 21.38
C LYS A 30 -18.24 11.12 20.12
N LEU A 31 -19.46 11.55 19.79
CA LEU A 31 -20.15 11.13 18.57
C LEU A 31 -19.39 11.56 17.31
N MET A 32 -18.83 12.77 17.30
CA MET A 32 -18.04 13.29 16.20
C MET A 32 -16.76 12.47 15.99
N LEU A 33 -16.05 12.11 17.07
CA LEU A 33 -14.87 11.24 17.01
C LEU A 33 -15.20 9.86 16.42
N TYR A 34 -16.32 9.25 16.80
CA TYR A 34 -16.72 7.97 16.22
C TYR A 34 -17.02 8.05 14.74
N LYS A 35 -17.74 9.09 14.31
CA LYS A 35 -18.03 9.30 12.89
C LYS A 35 -16.73 9.51 12.11
N ALA A 36 -15.83 10.35 12.61
CA ALA A 36 -14.53 10.58 11.98
C ALA A 36 -13.71 9.29 11.87
N ARG A 37 -13.70 8.43 12.91
CA ARG A 37 -13.03 7.12 12.86
C ARG A 37 -13.60 6.21 11.80
N TYR A 38 -14.93 6.11 11.78
CA TYR A 38 -15.64 5.27 10.84
C TYR A 38 -15.33 5.66 9.39
N HIS A 39 -15.40 6.97 9.09
CA HIS A 39 -15.06 7.49 7.77
C HIS A 39 -13.58 7.31 7.43
N ALA A 40 -12.66 7.57 8.37
CA ALA A 40 -11.23 7.36 8.15
C ALA A 40 -10.90 5.89 7.80
N ASN A 41 -11.42 4.95 8.58
CA ASN A 41 -11.25 3.51 8.32
C ASN A 41 -11.82 3.12 6.95
N ARG A 42 -13.02 3.62 6.61
CA ARG A 42 -13.64 3.35 5.32
C ARG A 42 -12.81 3.92 4.17
N PHE A 43 -12.31 5.15 4.27
CA PHE A 43 -11.47 5.75 3.23
C PHE A 43 -10.15 5.00 3.03
N MET A 44 -9.55 4.47 4.09
CA MET A 44 -8.37 3.62 3.96
C MET A 44 -8.72 2.33 3.20
N GLN A 45 -9.80 1.65 3.57
CA GLN A 45 -10.24 0.43 2.88
C GLN A 45 -10.58 0.67 1.40
N ASP A 46 -11.33 1.74 1.11
CA ASP A 46 -11.69 2.13 -0.26
C ASP A 46 -10.44 2.46 -1.08
N SER A 47 -9.44 3.12 -0.48
CA SER A 47 -8.17 3.44 -1.13
C SER A 47 -7.34 2.20 -1.44
N PHE A 48 -7.24 1.25 -0.51
CA PHE A 48 -6.57 -0.04 -0.76
C PHE A 48 -7.26 -0.84 -1.85
N LYS A 49 -8.60 -0.87 -1.83
CA LYS A 49 -9.38 -1.55 -2.86
C LYS A 49 -9.17 -0.93 -4.24
N CYS A 50 -9.22 0.40 -4.33
CA CYS A 50 -8.98 1.13 -5.58
C CYS A 50 -7.57 0.88 -6.13
N ALA A 51 -6.55 0.97 -5.27
CA ALA A 51 -5.17 0.67 -5.65
C ALA A 51 -5.02 -0.76 -6.17
N LYS A 52 -5.64 -1.74 -5.51
CA LYS A 52 -5.67 -3.13 -5.96
C LYS A 52 -6.37 -3.28 -7.31
N GLU A 53 -7.53 -2.67 -7.51
CA GLU A 53 -8.25 -2.74 -8.78
C GLU A 53 -7.45 -2.13 -9.94
N ILE A 54 -6.75 -1.00 -9.71
CA ILE A 54 -5.87 -0.38 -10.70
C ILE A 54 -4.70 -1.33 -11.01
N TRP A 55 -4.11 -1.92 -9.97
CA TRP A 55 -3.01 -2.87 -10.11
C TRP A 55 -3.43 -4.10 -10.90
N ASP A 56 -4.54 -4.73 -10.55
CA ASP A 56 -5.07 -5.92 -11.21
C ASP A 56 -5.46 -5.64 -12.68
N LYS A 57 -5.94 -4.43 -12.99
CA LYS A 57 -6.22 -4.01 -14.38
C LYS A 57 -4.94 -3.80 -15.21
N SER A 58 -3.92 -3.20 -14.61
CA SER A 58 -2.67 -2.86 -15.31
C SER A 58 -1.69 -4.03 -15.39
N ASN A 59 -1.70 -4.93 -14.41
CA ASN A 59 -0.78 -6.05 -14.34
C ASN A 59 -1.40 -7.28 -14.98
N LYS A 60 -1.15 -7.42 -16.28
CA LYS A 60 -1.38 -8.71 -16.95
C LYS A 60 -0.18 -9.60 -16.65
N PRO A 61 -0.39 -10.83 -16.14
CA PRO A 61 0.71 -11.76 -15.97
C PRO A 61 1.32 -12.02 -17.36
N PRO A 62 2.65 -11.90 -17.51
CA PRO A 62 3.30 -12.21 -18.77
C PRO A 62 3.21 -13.72 -19.05
N ASP A 63 2.84 -14.08 -20.29
CA ASP A 63 2.80 -15.48 -20.76
C ASP A 63 4.19 -15.89 -21.24
N PHE A 64 5.04 -16.29 -20.30
CA PHE A 64 6.39 -16.78 -20.58
C PHE A 64 6.39 -18.31 -20.74
N LYS A 65 7.16 -18.83 -21.70
CA LYS A 65 7.36 -20.26 -21.91
C LYS A 65 8.80 -20.67 -21.66
N ILE A 66 8.98 -21.91 -21.22
CA ILE A 66 10.32 -22.51 -21.11
C ILE A 66 10.93 -22.55 -22.52
N GLY A 67 12.16 -22.05 -22.65
CA GLY A 67 12.86 -21.89 -23.92
C GLY A 67 12.83 -20.47 -24.48
N ASP A 68 11.95 -19.59 -24.00
CA ASP A 68 11.91 -18.19 -24.46
C ASP A 68 13.19 -17.44 -24.07
N LEU A 69 13.63 -16.56 -24.97
CA LEU A 69 14.73 -15.64 -24.75
C LEU A 69 14.18 -14.34 -24.14
N VAL A 70 14.56 -14.04 -22.91
CA VAL A 70 14.10 -12.87 -22.16
C VAL A 70 15.25 -11.92 -21.83
N LEU A 71 14.91 -10.64 -21.71
CA LEU A 71 15.80 -9.59 -21.22
C LEU A 71 15.45 -9.26 -19.77
N VAL A 72 16.46 -9.12 -18.91
CA VAL A 72 16.28 -8.76 -17.51
C VAL A 72 16.55 -7.27 -17.34
N SER A 73 15.57 -6.53 -16.81
CA SER A 73 15.75 -5.09 -16.56
C SER A 73 16.80 -4.84 -15.49
N THR A 74 17.71 -3.92 -15.77
CA THR A 74 18.80 -3.57 -14.85
C THR A 74 18.50 -2.39 -13.94
N LEU A 75 17.32 -1.79 -14.07
CA LEU A 75 16.93 -0.56 -13.38
C LEU A 75 17.05 -0.66 -11.86
N ASN A 76 16.84 -1.87 -11.31
CA ASN A 76 16.87 -2.15 -9.87
C ASN A 76 18.14 -2.89 -9.40
N PHE A 77 19.13 -3.12 -10.28
CA PHE A 77 20.39 -3.73 -9.85
C PHE A 77 21.28 -2.70 -9.15
N ASN A 78 21.22 -2.73 -7.82
CA ASN A 78 22.10 -1.94 -6.94
C ASN A 78 23.56 -2.44 -6.94
N ILE A 79 23.81 -3.63 -7.50
CA ILE A 79 25.12 -4.28 -7.53
C ILE A 79 26.03 -3.67 -8.62
N ILE A 80 25.44 -3.06 -9.66
CA ILE A 80 26.21 -2.49 -10.77
C ILE A 80 26.65 -1.07 -10.37
N LYS A 81 27.92 -0.88 -10.01
CA LYS A 81 28.49 0.45 -9.75
C LYS A 81 28.74 1.17 -11.08
N GLY A 82 28.29 2.42 -11.22
CA GLY A 82 28.52 3.24 -12.41
C GLY A 82 27.44 4.30 -12.66
N PRO A 83 27.72 5.30 -13.50
CA PRO A 83 26.78 6.37 -13.83
C PRO A 83 25.49 5.82 -14.47
N LYS A 84 24.34 6.21 -13.91
CA LYS A 84 23.00 5.71 -14.29
C LYS A 84 22.67 5.86 -15.78
N LYS A 85 23.25 6.86 -16.45
CA LYS A 85 23.06 7.16 -17.88
C LYS A 85 23.81 6.21 -18.82
N LEU A 86 24.81 5.49 -18.34
CA LEU A 86 25.61 4.55 -19.12
C LEU A 86 25.29 3.08 -18.80
N LYS A 87 24.29 2.83 -17.95
CA LYS A 87 23.82 1.48 -17.68
C LYS A 87 22.84 1.07 -18.77
N ASP A 88 23.13 -0.03 -19.44
CA ASP A 88 22.16 -0.66 -20.34
C ASP A 88 20.90 -0.99 -19.54
N SER A 89 19.74 -0.54 -20.02
CA SER A 89 18.44 -0.73 -19.34
C SER A 89 18.06 -2.20 -19.17
N PHE A 90 18.70 -3.09 -19.94
CA PHE A 90 18.41 -4.52 -20.00
C PHE A 90 19.70 -5.32 -20.20
N ALA A 91 19.75 -6.52 -19.60
CA ALA A 91 20.80 -7.51 -19.82
C ALA A 91 20.21 -8.78 -20.44
N GLY A 92 20.97 -9.46 -21.31
CA GLY A 92 20.59 -10.72 -21.93
C GLY A 92 20.94 -10.80 -23.42
N PRO A 93 20.33 -11.72 -24.18
CA PRO A 93 19.17 -12.54 -23.82
C PRO A 93 19.53 -13.77 -22.96
N PHE A 94 18.61 -14.15 -22.07
CA PHE A 94 18.70 -15.37 -21.26
C PHE A 94 17.57 -16.33 -21.63
N MET A 95 17.87 -17.62 -21.68
CA MET A 95 16.87 -18.66 -21.93
C MET A 95 16.16 -19.04 -20.63
N LEU A 96 14.83 -19.00 -20.63
CA LEU A 96 14.01 -19.48 -19.51
C LEU A 96 14.11 -21.00 -19.39
N LYS A 97 14.65 -21.49 -18.27
CA LYS A 97 14.81 -22.94 -18.01
C LYS A 97 13.64 -23.54 -17.23
N ALA A 98 13.00 -22.75 -16.37
CA ALA A 98 11.92 -23.20 -15.50
C ALA A 98 11.02 -22.02 -15.10
N LEU A 99 9.75 -22.31 -14.81
CA LEU A 99 8.77 -21.36 -14.27
C LEU A 99 8.43 -21.78 -12.84
N HIS A 100 8.73 -20.93 -11.87
CA HIS A 100 8.42 -21.19 -10.46
C HIS A 100 7.11 -20.51 -10.07
N GLY A 101 5.98 -21.13 -10.45
CA GLY A 101 4.64 -20.68 -10.08
C GLY A 101 4.24 -19.29 -10.59
N PRO A 102 3.00 -18.84 -10.30
CA PRO A 102 2.62 -17.45 -10.53
C PRO A 102 3.45 -16.55 -9.61
N ASN A 103 4.05 -15.50 -10.18
CA ASN A 103 4.80 -14.50 -9.40
C ASN A 103 3.87 -13.87 -8.35
N VAL A 104 4.01 -14.29 -7.10
CA VAL A 104 3.38 -13.61 -5.96
C VAL A 104 4.27 -12.42 -5.60
N THR A 105 4.25 -11.38 -6.44
CA THR A 105 4.94 -10.12 -6.13
C THR A 105 4.23 -9.45 -4.95
N GLY A 106 4.82 -9.60 -3.76
CA GLY A 106 4.69 -8.68 -2.62
C GLY A 106 3.26 -8.43 -2.12
N ALA A 107 2.76 -9.32 -1.27
CA ALA A 107 1.84 -8.90 -0.23
C ALA A 107 2.64 -8.01 0.75
N LEU A 108 2.40 -6.70 0.70
CA LEU A 108 2.64 -5.77 1.80
C LEU A 108 1.28 -5.38 2.39
#